data_AF-N6YRC2-F1
#
_entry.id   AF-N6YRC2-F1
#
_cell.length_a   1.000
_cell.length_b   1.000
_cell.length_c   1.000
_cell.angle_alpha   90.00
_cell.angle_beta   90.00
_cell.angle_gamma   90.00
#
_symmetry.space_group_name_H-M   'P 1'
#
loop_
_entity.id
_entity.type
_entity.pdbx_description
1 polymer ?
#
loop_
_entity_poly.entity_id
_entity_poly.type
_entity_poly.pdbx_seq_one_letter_code
_entity_poly.pdbx_strand_id
1 'polypeptide(L)' 'RPPASAARGLDELPRRPGLYALSGYGARGLVWSVLAAELLASALEGDPAPLERDLIEAIDPARFVLRPLARTAVRE' A
#
# COMPACT_ATOMS: atom_id res chain seq x y z
N ARG A 1 -21.45 -6.65 2.64
CA ARG A 1 -20.27 -5.81 2.33
C ARG A 1 -20.38 -4.54 3.16
N PRO A 2 -19.58 -4.34 4.21
CA PRO A 2 -19.62 -3.08 4.95
C PRO A 2 -19.17 -1.92 4.03
N PRO A 3 -19.76 -0.73 4.17
CA PRO A 3 -19.32 0.45 3.42
C PRO A 3 -17.90 0.86 3.87
N ALA A 4 -17.04 1.27 2.93
CA ALA A 4 -15.66 1.69 3.18
C ALA A 4 -15.53 2.86 4.19
N SER A 5 -16.65 3.54 4.51
CA SER A 5 -16.72 4.63 5.48
C SER A 5 -16.58 4.21 6.95
N ALA A 6 -16.58 2.90 7.25
CA ALA A 6 -16.45 2.38 8.61
C ALA A 6 -15.05 1.85 8.95
N ALA A 7 -14.16 1.70 7.95
CA ALA A 7 -12.84 1.14 8.15
C ALA A 7 -11.97 2.07 9.00
N ARG A 8 -11.38 1.53 10.07
CA ARG A 8 -10.50 2.26 11.00
C ARG A 8 -9.01 2.06 10.69
N GLY A 9 -8.68 1.06 9.88
CA GLY A 9 -7.32 0.69 9.49
C GLY A 9 -7.25 0.06 8.10
N LEU A 10 -6.04 -0.01 7.52
CA LEU A 10 -5.82 -0.52 6.16
C LEU A 10 -6.08 -2.03 6.04
N ASP A 11 -5.98 -2.73 7.15
CA ASP A 11 -6.26 -4.16 7.31
C ASP A 11 -7.75 -4.49 7.25
N GLU A 12 -8.63 -3.54 7.58
CA GLU A 12 -10.10 -3.72 7.50
C GLU A 12 -10.64 -3.52 6.07
N LEU A 13 -9.82 -3.00 5.16
CA LEU A 13 -10.25 -2.71 3.79
C LEU A 13 -10.32 -3.99 2.95
N PRO A 14 -11.41 -4.18 2.18
CA PRO A 14 -11.61 -5.40 1.40
C PRO A 14 -10.53 -5.56 0.32
N ARG A 15 -9.78 -6.66 0.37
CA ARG A 15 -8.80 -7.07 -0.65
C ARG A 15 -9.43 -8.06 -1.62
N ARG A 16 -8.87 -8.16 -2.84
CA ARG A 16 -9.21 -9.22 -3.79
C ARG A 16 -8.28 -10.41 -3.54
N PRO A 17 -8.80 -11.58 -3.13
CA PRO A 17 -7.95 -12.75 -2.89
C PRO A 17 -7.17 -13.14 -4.14
N GLY A 18 -5.89 -13.48 -3.98
CA GLY A 18 -5.00 -13.88 -5.07
C GLY A 18 -4.55 -12.75 -6.01
N LEU A 19 -4.93 -11.49 -5.76
CA LEU A 19 -4.49 -10.34 -6.55
C LEU A 19 -3.45 -9.52 -5.77
N TYR A 20 -2.27 -9.40 -6.36
CA TYR A 20 -1.16 -8.62 -5.85
C TYR A 20 -0.67 -7.66 -6.93
N ALA A 21 -0.16 -6.49 -6.53
CA ALA A 21 0.34 -5.50 -7.47
C ALA A 21 1.55 -4.77 -6.91
N LEU A 22 2.58 -4.67 -7.75
CA LEU A 22 3.76 -3.84 -7.55
C LEU A 22 3.78 -2.81 -8.67
N SER A 23 3.54 -1.54 -8.34
CA SER A 23 3.41 -0.47 -9.34
C SER A 23 3.77 0.89 -8.74
N GLY A 24 3.75 1.93 -9.58
CA GLY A 24 3.93 3.31 -9.11
C GLY A 24 5.38 3.70 -8.80
N TYR A 25 6.36 2.99 -9.33
CA TYR A 25 7.78 3.26 -9.06
C TYR A 25 8.34 4.54 -9.71
N GLY A 26 7.61 5.13 -10.68
CA GLY A 26 8.09 6.27 -11.45
C GLY A 26 9.44 6.00 -12.13
N ALA A 27 10.32 7.00 -12.14
CA ALA A 27 11.68 6.89 -12.70
C ALA A 27 12.66 6.08 -11.85
N ARG A 28 12.24 5.53 -10.70
CA ARG A 28 13.10 4.83 -9.72
C ARG A 28 12.76 3.34 -9.60
N GLY A 29 12.24 2.74 -10.68
CA GLY A 29 11.91 1.31 -10.75
C GLY A 29 13.00 0.40 -10.25
N LEU A 30 14.22 0.53 -10.79
CA LEU A 30 15.36 -0.31 -10.43
C LEU A 30 15.79 -0.19 -8.97
N VAL A 31 15.55 0.97 -8.35
CA VAL A 31 15.92 1.23 -6.94
C VAL A 31 14.94 0.53 -6.01
N TRP A 32 13.64 0.61 -6.31
CA TRP A 32 12.58 0.13 -5.42
C TRP A 32 12.14 -1.31 -5.69
N SER A 33 12.39 -1.84 -6.89
CA SER A 33 11.84 -3.12 -7.31
C SER A 33 12.25 -4.28 -6.41
N VAL A 34 13.52 -4.32 -5.99
CA VAL A 34 14.05 -5.42 -5.16
C VAL A 34 13.38 -5.44 -3.78
N LEU A 35 13.39 -4.30 -3.08
CA LEU A 35 12.79 -4.20 -1.75
C LEU A 35 11.27 -4.47 -1.78
N ALA A 36 10.58 -3.98 -2.81
CA ALA A 36 9.15 -4.19 -2.96
C ALA A 36 8.80 -5.64 -3.35
N ALA A 37 9.64 -6.30 -4.15
CA ALA A 37 9.50 -7.73 -4.44
C ALA A 37 9.67 -8.56 -3.16
N GLU A 38 10.65 -8.23 -2.34
CA GLU A 38 10.90 -8.96 -1.09
C GLU A 38 9.81 -8.75 -0.05
N LEU A 39 9.28 -7.54 0.07
CA LEU A 39 8.09 -7.31 0.89
C LEU A 39 6.90 -8.18 0.42
N LEU A 40 6.67 -8.26 -0.89
CA LEU A 40 5.59 -9.08 -1.45
C LEU A 40 5.84 -10.57 -1.22
N ALA A 41 7.06 -11.06 -1.44
CA ALA A 41 7.43 -12.45 -1.21
C ALA A 41 7.24 -12.84 0.26
N SER A 42 7.73 -12.03 1.19
CA SER A 42 7.52 -12.27 2.63
C SER A 42 6.04 -12.31 3.00
N ALA A 43 5.22 -11.43 2.42
CA ALA A 43 3.78 -11.45 2.65
C ALA A 43 3.07 -12.69 2.07
N LEU A 44 3.55 -13.23 0.96
CA LEU A 44 3.01 -14.44 0.34
C LEU A 44 3.36 -15.71 1.13
N GLU A 45 4.59 -15.79 1.64
CA GLU A 45 5.09 -16.95 2.38
C GLU A 45 4.80 -16.89 3.89
N GLY A 46 4.37 -15.74 4.40
CA GLY A 46 4.10 -15.53 5.83
C GLY A 46 5.36 -15.26 6.66
N ASP A 47 6.44 -14.81 6.01
CA ASP A 47 7.68 -14.42 6.66
C ASP A 47 7.56 -13.05 7.37
N PRO A 48 8.45 -12.74 8.33
CA PRO A 48 8.56 -11.41 8.89
C PRO A 48 8.81 -10.36 7.79
N ALA A 49 8.07 -9.25 7.85
CA ALA A 49 8.23 -8.18 6.86
C ALA A 49 9.62 -7.52 6.98
N PRO A 50 10.27 -7.17 5.84
CA PRO A 50 11.58 -6.52 5.83
C PRO A 50 11.54 -5.02 6.17
N LEU A 51 10.35 -4.49 6.49
CA LEU A 51 10.09 -3.07 6.72
C LEU A 51 9.22 -2.88 7.96
N GLU A 52 9.36 -1.70 8.56
CA GLU A 52 8.51 -1.23 9.63
C GLU A 52 7.06 -1.03 9.16
N ARG A 53 6.12 -1.17 10.11
CA ARG A 53 4.69 -1.14 9.83
C ARG A 53 4.26 0.17 9.16
N ASP A 54 4.76 1.30 9.62
CA ASP A 54 4.43 2.62 9.09
C ASP A 54 4.88 2.80 7.64
N LEU A 55 6.02 2.24 7.25
CA LEU A 55 6.49 2.21 5.86
C LEU A 55 5.60 1.34 4.98
N ILE A 56 5.19 0.16 5.46
CA ILE A 56 4.27 -0.73 4.75
C ILE A 56 2.92 -0.02 4.51
N GLU A 57 2.39 0.64 5.53
CA GLU A 57 1.15 1.44 5.43
C GLU A 57 1.30 2.61 4.44
N ALA A 58 2.47 3.25 4.41
CA ALA A 58 2.76 4.39 3.53
C ALA A 58 2.82 4.01 2.05
N ILE A 59 3.06 2.74 1.71
CA ILE A 59 3.08 2.24 0.33
C ILE A 59 1.84 1.43 -0.05
N ASP A 60 0.96 1.11 0.90
CA ASP A 60 -0.30 0.41 0.64
C ASP A 60 -1.13 1.17 -0.41
N PRO A 61 -1.66 0.50 -1.46
CA PRO A 61 -2.47 1.17 -2.48
C PRO A 61 -3.73 1.83 -1.91
N ALA A 62 -4.25 1.33 -0.78
CA ALA A 62 -5.44 1.83 -0.13
C ALA A 62 -5.18 2.97 0.87
N ARG A 63 -3.93 3.44 1.02
CA ARG A 63 -3.56 4.56 1.90
C ARG A 63 -4.34 5.86 1.66
N PHE A 64 -4.85 6.05 0.45
CA PHE A 64 -5.67 7.21 0.08
C PHE A 64 -7.15 7.07 0.44
N VAL A 65 -7.59 5.86 0.80
CA VAL A 65 -8.98 5.60 1.22
C VAL A 65 -9.21 6.11 2.65
N LEU A 66 -8.22 5.93 3.53
CA LEU A 66 -8.30 6.33 4.94
C LEU A 66 -7.83 7.77 5.19
N ARG A 67 -6.98 8.31 4.31
CA ARG A 67 -6.53 9.70 4.38
C ARG A 67 -7.34 10.55 3.41
N PRO A 68 -8.17 11.50 3.87
CA PRO A 68 -8.80 12.47 2.97
C PRO A 68 -7.69 13.12 2.15
N LEU A 69 -7.83 13.13 0.82
CA LEU A 69 -6.96 13.90 -0.07
C LEU A 69 -6.90 15.32 0.48
N ALA A 70 -5.78 15.69 1.11
CA ALA A 70 -5.47 17.10 1.30
C ALA A 70 -5.37 17.65 -0.12
N ARG A 71 -6.37 18.44 -0.53
CA ARG A 71 -6.37 19.12 -1.81
C ARG A 71 -5.10 19.94 -1.89
N THR A 72 -4.10 19.46 -2.62
CA THR A 72 -3.04 20.31 -3.12
C THR A 72 -3.71 21.20 -4.15
N ALA A 73 -4.20 22.36 -3.69
CA ALA A 73 -4.58 23.43 -4.59
C ALA A 73 -3.30 23.84 -5.32
N VAL A 74 -3.16 23.38 -6.57
CA VAL A 74 -2.24 23.99 -7.52
C VAL A 74 -2.78 25.40 -7.72
N ARG A 75 -2.10 26.38 -7.11
CA ARG A 75 -2.29 27.79 -7.45
C ARG A 75 -1.57 28.00 -8.78
N GLU A 76 -2.35 28.18 -9.83
CA GLU A 76 -1.92 28.91 -11.02
C GLU A 76 -1.93 30.41 -10.74
#